data_AF-A0AAD5U3H6-F1
#
_entry.id   AF-A0AAD5U3H6-F1
#
_cell.length_a   1.000
_cell.length_b   1.000
_cell.length_c   1.000
_cell.angle_alpha   90.00
_cell.angle_beta   90.00
_cell.angle_gamma   90.00
#
_symmetry.space_group_name_H-M   'P 1'
#
loop_
_entity.id
_entity.type
_entity.pdbx_description
1 polymer ?
#
loop_
_entity_poly.entity_id
_entity_poly.type
_entity_poly.pdbx_seq_one_letter_code
_entity_poly.pdbx_strand_id
1 'polypeptide(L)'
;GYTASPKKFTLITKNIIRPFFQWKNNLGYSAEVTLLQSLMNFGGWTSQSNVRSIASPYNQLTDVNNPLNQLVFEGTNDNSLNNFGNAAKFLGLQGETFDSSSQKGGIDGYKDFMTWVKKEVIKGNQVALGIIIDNGPYDHIVPVIQIESDYSSDNLTWHDDDMLYIDDHGEFAGACNGTNSTTSCFWMKNTDIPYGSENTVGCTPFFYGHSFANLTLNATDYRQFQIFIPNEGLTSENKNFAFSISGVIDPYNVTFPVKLQIADNGSPYHPIAGYNYESPMIAEAANETDIRNILPAPTKLKFLITVTGLTPGNSYNLFRFEYTGRPLLGQLDIPSFNFNANKDKASQVLTFTAKNQEFFLSYEAMSDHTIIYRCVSVDEKLIQLTSNSVKNSFRFIVLMRLFTILFAI
;
A
#
# COMPACT_ATOMS: atom_id res chain seq x y z
N GLY A 1 20.58 33.45 -18.83
CA GLY A 1 19.20 33.03 -19.10
C GLY A 1 18.92 31.82 -18.25
N TYR A 2 18.00 31.91 -17.31
CA TYR A 2 17.54 30.74 -16.56
C TYR A 2 16.62 29.95 -17.50
N THR A 3 17.14 28.88 -18.08
CA THR A 3 16.30 27.86 -18.72
C THR A 3 15.40 27.30 -17.62
N ALA A 4 14.08 27.42 -17.80
CA ALA A 4 13.12 26.79 -16.92
C ALA A 4 13.50 25.31 -16.77
N SER A 5 13.70 24.86 -15.53
CA SER A 5 13.86 23.44 -15.24
C SER A 5 12.65 22.69 -15.83
N PRO A 6 12.85 21.53 -16.50
CA PRO A 6 11.75 20.75 -17.04
C PRO A 6 10.68 20.53 -15.97
N LYS A 7 9.41 20.49 -16.36
CA LYS A 7 8.34 20.13 -15.44
C LYS A 7 8.56 18.67 -15.02
N LYS A 8 8.96 18.44 -13.78
CA LYS A 8 8.90 17.13 -13.14
C LYS A 8 7.45 16.65 -13.09
N PHE A 9 7.19 15.47 -13.64
CA PHE A 9 5.93 14.76 -13.49
C PHE A 9 6.01 13.92 -12.23
N THR A 10 5.17 14.25 -11.24
CA THR A 10 4.99 13.40 -10.06
C THR A 10 3.95 12.34 -10.38
N LEU A 11 4.40 11.10 -10.45
CA LEU A 11 3.57 9.91 -10.63
C LEU A 11 3.25 9.36 -9.24
N ILE A 12 2.03 9.59 -8.79
CA ILE A 12 1.55 9.06 -7.51
C ILE A 12 0.68 7.85 -7.76
N THR A 13 0.62 6.96 -6.77
CA THR A 13 -0.44 5.95 -6.73
C THR A 13 -1.80 6.63 -6.63
N LYS A 14 -2.91 5.88 -6.82
CA LYS A 14 -4.27 6.45 -6.85
C LYS A 14 -4.60 7.40 -5.69
N ASN A 15 -3.94 7.23 -4.55
CA ASN A 15 -4.08 8.09 -3.38
C ASN A 15 -2.73 8.24 -2.67
N ILE A 16 -2.43 9.47 -2.19
CA ILE A 16 -1.27 9.70 -1.33
C ILE A 16 -1.33 8.78 -0.11
N ILE A 17 -0.30 7.93 0.02
CA ILE A 17 -0.07 7.14 1.23
C ILE A 17 0.59 8.04 2.28
N ARG A 18 0.06 7.98 3.49
CA ARG A 18 0.72 8.58 4.64
C ARG A 18 1.66 7.55 5.29
N PRO A 19 2.80 7.99 5.82
CA PRO A 19 3.71 7.10 6.52
C PRO A 19 3.07 6.39 7.69
N PHE A 20 3.49 5.16 7.92
CA PHE A 20 3.10 4.36 9.07
C PHE A 20 4.34 3.74 9.70
N PHE A 21 4.42 3.77 11.03
CA PHE A 21 5.45 3.03 11.74
C PHE A 21 5.12 1.55 11.82
N GLN A 22 6.09 0.70 11.51
CA GLN A 22 6.00 -0.72 11.82
C GLN A 22 6.27 -0.98 13.28
N TRP A 23 5.67 -2.05 13.80
CA TRP A 23 6.06 -2.61 15.08
C TRP A 23 7.41 -3.33 14.95
N LYS A 24 8.34 -3.06 15.88
CA LYS A 24 9.68 -3.69 15.92
C LYS A 24 9.71 -5.10 16.51
N ASN A 25 8.59 -5.80 16.43
CA ASN A 25 8.41 -7.12 17.03
C ASN A 25 8.40 -8.19 15.93
N ASN A 26 8.76 -9.43 16.26
CA ASN A 26 8.52 -10.63 15.45
C ASN A 26 9.15 -10.53 14.06
N LEU A 27 10.45 -10.19 14.04
CA LEU A 27 11.28 -10.06 12.85
C LEU A 27 10.75 -9.02 11.82
N GLY A 28 10.01 -8.00 12.31
CA GLY A 28 9.50 -6.87 11.51
C GLY A 28 8.04 -7.05 11.06
N TYR A 29 7.31 -5.93 10.95
CA TYR A 29 5.91 -5.84 10.48
C TYR A 29 5.78 -5.03 9.18
N SER A 30 6.88 -4.90 8.45
CA SER A 30 7.00 -4.02 7.29
C SER A 30 6.02 -4.38 6.17
N ALA A 31 5.86 -5.67 5.89
CA ALA A 31 4.89 -6.19 4.94
C ALA A 31 3.45 -5.90 5.37
N GLU A 32 3.13 -6.07 6.66
CA GLU A 32 1.80 -5.78 7.18
C GLU A 32 1.46 -4.30 7.09
N VAL A 33 2.40 -3.42 7.42
CA VAL A 33 2.22 -1.97 7.29
C VAL A 33 2.02 -1.57 5.83
N THR A 34 2.86 -2.10 4.93
CA THR A 34 2.76 -1.85 3.49
C THR A 34 1.37 -2.23 2.96
N LEU A 35 0.87 -3.41 3.37
CA LEU A 35 -0.46 -3.88 2.96
C LEU A 35 -1.59 -3.07 3.60
N LEU A 36 -1.46 -2.70 4.88
CA LEU A 36 -2.41 -1.85 5.58
C LEU A 36 -2.55 -0.48 4.92
N GLN A 37 -1.44 0.16 4.55
CA GLN A 37 -1.45 1.43 3.82
C GLN A 37 -2.18 1.29 2.47
N SER A 38 -1.93 0.19 1.77
CA SER A 38 -2.63 -0.14 0.53
C SER A 38 -4.13 -0.34 0.77
N LEU A 39 -4.50 -1.05 1.83
CA LEU A 39 -5.89 -1.30 2.21
C LEU A 39 -6.66 0.00 2.49
N MET A 40 -6.03 0.97 3.16
CA MET A 40 -6.63 2.29 3.43
C MET A 40 -6.95 3.06 2.15
N ASN A 41 -6.11 2.93 1.13
CA ASN A 41 -6.37 3.51 -0.19
C ASN A 41 -7.55 2.86 -0.93
N PHE A 42 -8.00 1.68 -0.48
CA PHE A 42 -9.09 0.90 -1.08
C PHE A 42 -10.22 0.59 -0.08
N GLY A 43 -10.43 1.50 0.87
CA GLY A 43 -11.65 1.51 1.66
C GLY A 43 -11.59 0.65 2.92
N GLY A 44 -10.43 0.14 3.32
CA GLY A 44 -10.32 -0.73 4.50
C GLY A 44 -9.32 -0.25 5.56
N TRP A 45 -9.41 -0.86 6.73
CA TRP A 45 -8.50 -0.73 7.85
C TRP A 45 -8.39 -2.09 8.54
N THR A 46 -7.20 -2.42 9.01
CA THR A 46 -6.96 -3.53 9.92
C THR A 46 -5.66 -3.25 10.66
N SER A 47 -5.45 -3.84 11.84
CA SER A 47 -4.19 -3.69 12.55
C SER A 47 -3.05 -4.46 11.90
N GLN A 48 -1.81 -4.07 12.20
CA GLN A 48 -0.62 -4.80 11.73
C GLN A 48 -0.68 -6.28 12.17
N SER A 49 -1.11 -6.56 13.40
CA SER A 49 -1.30 -7.94 13.87
C SER A 49 -2.38 -8.70 13.11
N ASN A 50 -3.46 -8.03 12.74
CA ASN A 50 -4.57 -8.65 12.05
C ASN A 50 -4.22 -8.94 10.60
N VAL A 51 -3.46 -8.08 9.91
CA VAL A 51 -2.96 -8.38 8.55
C VAL A 51 -2.26 -9.74 8.53
N ARG A 52 -1.30 -9.94 9.44
CA ARG A 52 -0.56 -11.22 9.55
C ARG A 52 -1.48 -12.42 9.79
N SER A 53 -2.56 -12.21 10.52
CA SER A 53 -3.51 -13.26 10.91
C SER A 53 -4.44 -13.66 9.78
N ILE A 54 -4.79 -12.69 8.93
CA ILE A 54 -5.71 -12.88 7.80
C ILE A 54 -5.11 -13.81 6.74
N ALA A 55 -3.80 -13.75 6.51
CA ALA A 55 -3.10 -14.65 5.59
C ALA A 55 -2.55 -15.93 6.23
N SER A 56 -2.46 -15.97 7.56
CA SER A 56 -1.85 -17.10 8.26
C SER A 56 -2.75 -18.35 8.20
N PRO A 57 -2.29 -19.46 7.61
CA PRO A 57 -2.96 -20.75 7.76
C PRO A 57 -2.80 -21.34 9.17
N TYR A 58 -1.95 -20.73 10.00
CA TYR A 58 -1.67 -21.18 11.36
C TYR A 58 -2.62 -20.50 12.34
N ASN A 59 -3.30 -21.32 13.14
CA ASN A 59 -4.22 -20.87 14.18
C ASN A 59 -3.52 -20.15 15.34
N GLN A 60 -2.19 -20.26 15.45
CA GLN A 60 -1.39 -19.62 16.50
C GLN A 60 -0.12 -18.99 15.92
N LEU A 61 -0.09 -17.66 15.83
CA LEU A 61 1.12 -16.87 15.54
C LEU A 61 1.92 -16.61 16.84
N THR A 62 1.95 -17.57 17.76
CA THR A 62 2.55 -17.40 19.09
C THR A 62 4.06 -17.56 19.08
N ASP A 63 4.62 -18.19 18.04
CA ASP A 63 6.06 -18.35 17.87
C ASP A 63 6.63 -17.26 16.96
N VAL A 64 7.27 -16.26 17.55
CA VAL A 64 7.88 -15.13 16.85
C VAL A 64 9.19 -15.45 16.15
N ASN A 65 9.74 -16.64 16.39
CA ASN A 65 10.95 -17.10 15.71
C ASN A 65 10.61 -18.02 14.54
N ASN A 66 9.33 -18.30 14.30
CA ASN A 66 8.93 -19.11 13.17
C ASN A 66 8.81 -18.22 11.92
N PRO A 67 9.74 -18.30 10.96
CA PRO A 67 9.68 -17.49 9.74
C PRO A 67 8.42 -17.75 8.91
N LEU A 68 7.74 -18.90 9.11
CA LEU A 68 6.43 -19.18 8.49
C LEU A 68 5.32 -18.23 8.97
N ASN A 69 5.56 -17.48 10.04
CA ASN A 69 4.64 -16.47 10.57
C ASN A 69 4.87 -15.08 9.97
N GLN A 70 5.91 -14.85 9.16
CA GLN A 70 6.11 -13.58 8.46
C GLN A 70 5.23 -13.52 7.20
N LEU A 71 4.80 -12.31 6.84
CA LEU A 71 4.11 -12.07 5.58
C LEU A 71 5.13 -11.86 4.46
N VAL A 72 5.30 -12.87 3.60
CA VAL A 72 6.32 -12.88 2.53
C VAL A 72 5.71 -12.62 1.14
N PHE A 73 6.53 -12.26 0.14
CA PHE A 73 6.09 -12.18 -1.26
C PHE A 73 6.04 -13.53 -1.97
N GLU A 74 6.78 -14.53 -1.51
CA GLU A 74 6.82 -15.83 -2.15
C GLU A 74 5.48 -16.57 -2.04
N GLY A 75 5.17 -17.35 -3.07
CA GLY A 75 4.00 -18.22 -3.07
C GLY A 75 2.68 -17.45 -2.92
N THR A 76 2.51 -16.33 -3.64
CA THR A 76 1.31 -15.45 -3.53
C THR A 76 -0.05 -16.12 -3.73
N ASN A 77 -0.07 -17.36 -4.22
CA ASN A 77 -1.26 -18.19 -4.39
C ASN A 77 -1.25 -19.49 -3.55
N ASP A 78 -0.23 -19.69 -2.72
CA ASP A 78 -0.08 -20.85 -1.86
C ASP A 78 -0.73 -20.58 -0.49
N ASN A 79 -1.91 -21.12 -0.28
CA ASN A 79 -2.65 -21.02 0.98
C ASN A 79 -1.97 -21.73 2.16
N SER A 80 -0.88 -22.47 1.94
CA SER A 80 -0.08 -23.06 3.02
C SER A 80 1.00 -22.12 3.55
N LEU A 81 1.20 -20.96 2.92
CA LEU A 81 2.16 -19.93 3.32
C LEU A 81 1.43 -18.66 3.78
N ASN A 82 2.02 -17.98 4.77
CA ASN A 82 1.62 -16.63 5.13
C ASN A 82 2.21 -15.63 4.12
N ASN A 83 1.45 -15.30 3.08
CA ASN A 83 1.98 -14.46 1.99
C ASN A 83 1.08 -13.25 1.66
N PHE A 84 1.71 -12.25 1.08
CA PHE A 84 1.14 -10.95 0.76
C PHE A 84 -0.09 -11.05 -0.16
N GLY A 85 -0.05 -11.95 -1.16
CA GLY A 85 -1.15 -12.16 -2.11
C GLY A 85 -2.41 -12.71 -1.45
N ASN A 86 -2.26 -13.68 -0.55
CA ASN A 86 -3.35 -14.22 0.23
C ASN A 86 -3.94 -13.17 1.17
N ALA A 87 -3.10 -12.39 1.85
CA ALA A 87 -3.56 -11.33 2.74
C ALA A 87 -4.39 -10.30 1.95
N ALA A 88 -3.86 -9.84 0.82
CA ALA A 88 -4.56 -8.92 -0.08
C ALA A 88 -5.90 -9.51 -0.54
N LYS A 89 -5.91 -10.76 -1.01
CA LYS A 89 -7.12 -11.45 -1.46
C LYS A 89 -8.18 -11.55 -0.38
N PHE A 90 -7.83 -11.98 0.84
CA PHE A 90 -8.79 -12.11 1.94
C PHE A 90 -9.30 -10.75 2.44
N LEU A 91 -8.50 -9.70 2.30
CA LEU A 91 -8.93 -8.30 2.50
C LEU A 91 -9.81 -7.77 1.34
N GLY A 92 -10.11 -8.61 0.34
CA GLY A 92 -10.93 -8.26 -0.81
C GLY A 92 -10.22 -7.27 -1.75
N LEU A 93 -8.89 -7.35 -1.84
CA LEU A 93 -8.05 -6.55 -2.74
C LEU A 93 -7.62 -7.39 -3.96
N GLN A 94 -7.58 -6.72 -5.10
CA GLN A 94 -7.04 -7.26 -6.35
C GLN A 94 -5.59 -6.82 -6.49
N GLY A 95 -4.71 -7.76 -6.83
CA GLY A 95 -3.31 -7.46 -7.10
C GLY A 95 -2.63 -8.50 -7.96
N GLU A 96 -1.40 -8.21 -8.35
CA GLU A 96 -0.53 -9.07 -9.13
C GLU A 96 0.90 -9.04 -8.60
N THR A 97 1.57 -10.20 -8.64
CA THR A 97 2.99 -10.31 -8.30
C THR A 97 3.83 -10.03 -9.55
N PHE A 98 4.96 -9.34 -9.37
CA PHE A 98 5.99 -9.32 -10.40
C PHE A 98 6.47 -10.76 -10.69
N ASP A 99 6.55 -11.13 -11.96
CA ASP A 99 7.01 -12.47 -12.37
C ASP A 99 8.54 -12.61 -12.22
N SER A 100 8.99 -12.84 -11.00
CA SER A 100 10.40 -13.08 -10.70
C SER A 100 10.92 -14.40 -11.28
N SER A 101 10.05 -15.27 -11.82
CA SER A 101 10.48 -16.51 -12.48
C SER A 101 11.06 -16.28 -13.87
N SER A 102 10.60 -15.23 -14.57
CA SER A 102 11.06 -14.84 -15.90
C SER A 102 12.04 -13.65 -15.89
N GLN A 103 12.47 -13.21 -14.72
CA GLN A 103 13.44 -12.13 -14.58
C GLN A 103 14.75 -12.46 -15.32
N LYS A 104 15.33 -11.48 -16.01
CA LYS A 104 16.66 -11.61 -16.64
C LYS A 104 17.78 -11.43 -15.61
N GLY A 105 18.97 -11.93 -15.92
CA GLY A 105 20.19 -11.57 -15.20
C GLY A 105 20.67 -10.15 -15.53
N GLY A 106 21.61 -9.66 -14.73
CA GLY A 106 22.32 -8.41 -14.90
C GLY A 106 21.48 -7.14 -14.76
N ILE A 107 22.06 -6.03 -15.22
CA ILE A 107 21.42 -4.71 -15.21
C ILE A 107 20.12 -4.68 -16.01
N ASP A 108 19.99 -5.50 -17.05
CA ASP A 108 18.76 -5.58 -17.86
C ASP A 108 17.58 -6.13 -17.04
N GLY A 109 17.81 -7.15 -16.21
CA GLY A 109 16.79 -7.68 -15.30
C GLY A 109 16.36 -6.70 -14.21
N TYR A 110 17.28 -5.85 -13.76
CA TYR A 110 16.98 -4.76 -12.85
C TYR A 110 16.14 -3.67 -13.54
N LYS A 111 16.53 -3.24 -14.74
CA LYS A 111 15.79 -2.24 -15.54
C LYS A 111 14.39 -2.73 -15.90
N ASP A 112 14.24 -4.01 -16.25
CA ASP A 112 12.93 -4.62 -16.51
C ASP A 112 12.02 -4.59 -15.27
N PHE A 113 12.57 -4.91 -14.10
CA PHE A 113 11.85 -4.85 -12.82
C PHE A 113 11.36 -3.43 -12.50
N MET A 114 12.26 -2.45 -12.54
CA MET A 114 11.89 -1.06 -12.23
C MET A 114 10.97 -0.43 -13.29
N THR A 115 11.11 -0.85 -14.54
CA THR A 115 10.15 -0.51 -15.61
C THR A 115 8.75 -1.06 -15.28
N TRP A 116 8.65 -2.29 -14.76
CA TRP A 116 7.39 -2.83 -14.29
C TRP A 116 6.82 -2.00 -13.12
N VAL A 117 7.65 -1.68 -12.11
CA VAL A 117 7.23 -0.83 -10.98
C VAL A 117 6.67 0.51 -11.46
N LYS A 118 7.36 1.19 -12.38
CA LYS A 118 6.91 2.45 -12.98
C LYS A 118 5.57 2.31 -13.70
N LYS A 119 5.39 1.25 -14.49
CA LYS A 119 4.12 0.97 -15.19
C LYS A 119 2.97 0.80 -14.22
N GLU A 120 3.19 0.07 -13.13
CA GLU A 120 2.17 -0.15 -12.10
C GLU A 120 1.77 1.16 -11.40
N VAL A 121 2.74 1.99 -11.02
CA VAL A 121 2.47 3.32 -10.43
C VAL A 121 1.72 4.22 -11.41
N ILE A 122 2.08 4.22 -12.71
CA ILE A 122 1.38 4.99 -13.76
C ILE A 122 -0.07 4.53 -13.93
N LYS A 123 -0.36 3.22 -13.78
CA LYS A 123 -1.75 2.70 -13.75
C LYS A 123 -2.53 3.17 -12.52
N GLY A 124 -1.86 3.79 -11.54
CA GLY A 124 -2.41 4.16 -10.24
C GLY A 124 -2.40 3.02 -9.23
N ASN A 125 -1.74 1.90 -9.53
CA ASN A 125 -1.66 0.75 -8.63
C ASN A 125 -0.71 1.06 -7.47
N GLN A 126 -1.00 0.47 -6.32
CA GLN A 126 -0.15 0.57 -5.14
C GLN A 126 0.91 -0.52 -5.17
N VAL A 127 2.19 -0.17 -5.29
CA VAL A 127 3.27 -1.16 -5.38
C VAL A 127 3.93 -1.35 -4.02
N ALA A 128 4.20 -2.60 -3.68
CA ALA A 128 5.02 -3.04 -2.56
C ALA A 128 6.30 -3.69 -3.11
N LEU A 129 7.47 -3.37 -2.55
CA LEU A 129 8.78 -3.84 -2.99
C LEU A 129 9.46 -4.62 -1.87
N GLY A 130 10.12 -5.72 -2.22
CA GLY A 130 11.14 -6.34 -1.38
C GLY A 130 12.46 -5.62 -1.60
N ILE A 131 13.08 -5.13 -0.53
CA ILE A 131 14.37 -4.45 -0.56
C ILE A 131 15.33 -5.13 0.41
N ILE A 132 16.63 -4.88 0.21
CA ILE A 132 17.72 -5.43 1.00
C ILE A 132 18.33 -4.32 1.87
N ILE A 133 18.54 -4.62 3.15
CA ILE A 133 19.25 -3.82 4.14
C ILE A 133 20.57 -4.51 4.54
N ASP A 134 20.55 -5.83 4.76
CA ASP A 134 21.73 -6.62 5.15
C ASP A 134 21.99 -7.79 4.18
N ASN A 135 21.23 -8.89 4.26
CA ASN A 135 21.44 -10.09 3.45
C ASN A 135 20.14 -10.89 3.19
N GLY A 136 20.02 -11.50 2.00
CA GLY A 136 18.90 -12.36 1.60
C GLY A 136 18.22 -11.91 0.30
N PRO A 137 17.15 -12.61 -0.16
CA PRO A 137 16.38 -12.20 -1.34
C PRO A 137 15.74 -10.81 -1.17
N TYR A 138 15.33 -10.51 0.06
CA TYR A 138 14.94 -9.22 0.61
C TYR A 138 14.80 -9.41 2.13
N ASP A 139 14.91 -8.34 2.91
CA ASP A 139 14.74 -8.35 4.37
C ASP A 139 13.73 -7.32 4.86
N HIS A 140 13.32 -6.40 3.98
CA HIS A 140 12.33 -5.38 4.29
C HIS A 140 11.33 -5.23 3.14
N ILE A 141 10.07 -4.98 3.48
CA ILE A 141 8.99 -4.75 2.51
C ILE A 141 8.46 -3.33 2.69
N VAL A 142 8.47 -2.56 1.62
CA VAL A 142 8.08 -1.13 1.64
C VAL A 142 7.08 -0.81 0.53
N PRO A 143 6.19 0.19 0.73
CA PRO A 143 5.38 0.74 -0.35
C PRO A 143 6.20 1.68 -1.22
N VAL A 144 5.85 1.74 -2.51
CA VAL A 144 6.18 2.87 -3.36
C VAL A 144 5.16 3.98 -3.10
N ILE A 145 5.66 5.15 -2.72
CA ILE A 145 4.84 6.33 -2.42
C ILE A 145 4.59 7.12 -3.70
N GLN A 146 5.67 7.37 -4.45
CA GLN A 146 5.62 8.10 -5.71
C GLN A 146 6.86 7.80 -6.56
N ILE A 147 6.76 8.12 -7.85
CA ILE A 147 7.90 8.23 -8.76
C ILE A 147 7.92 9.65 -9.33
N GLU A 148 9.06 10.33 -9.29
CA GLU A 148 9.25 11.57 -10.05
C GLU A 148 10.00 11.29 -11.34
N SER A 149 9.57 11.89 -12.44
CA SER A 149 10.16 11.71 -13.75
C SER A 149 10.21 13.04 -14.50
N ASP A 150 11.31 13.34 -15.19
CA ASP A 150 11.37 14.46 -16.13
C ASP A 150 10.66 14.13 -17.47
N TYR A 151 10.16 12.91 -17.60
CA TYR A 151 9.49 12.39 -18.78
C TYR A 151 7.98 12.34 -18.56
N SER A 152 7.23 12.46 -19.66
CA SER A 152 5.77 12.41 -19.67
C SER A 152 5.22 11.19 -18.93
N SER A 153 4.04 11.32 -18.31
CA SER A 153 3.38 10.24 -17.56
C SER A 153 2.92 9.05 -18.42
N ASP A 154 2.91 9.19 -19.75
CA ASP A 154 2.68 8.08 -20.69
C ASP A 154 3.98 7.38 -21.12
N ASN A 155 5.13 7.91 -20.71
CA ASN A 155 6.42 7.28 -20.95
C ASN A 155 6.66 6.15 -19.94
N LEU A 156 6.44 4.93 -20.43
CA LEU A 156 6.59 3.70 -19.66
C LEU A 156 8.02 3.15 -19.66
N THR A 157 9.00 3.84 -20.22
CA THR A 157 10.39 3.37 -20.30
C THR A 157 11.17 3.74 -19.04
N TRP A 158 12.21 2.94 -18.79
CA TRP A 158 13.26 3.22 -17.82
C TRP A 158 14.00 4.52 -18.16
N HIS A 159 14.29 5.32 -17.12
CA HIS A 159 15.28 6.39 -17.17
C HIS A 159 16.10 6.38 -15.87
N ASP A 160 17.40 6.57 -15.99
CA ASP A 160 18.36 6.48 -14.87
C ASP A 160 18.10 7.54 -13.77
N ASP A 161 17.49 8.67 -14.17
CA ASP A 161 17.18 9.85 -13.38
C ASP A 161 15.74 9.88 -12.82
N ASP A 162 14.91 8.87 -13.13
CA ASP A 162 13.63 8.69 -12.44
C ASP A 162 13.89 8.48 -10.94
N MET A 163 13.12 9.13 -10.07
CA MET A 163 13.29 9.05 -8.62
C MET A 163 12.18 8.20 -8.00
N LEU A 164 12.54 7.11 -7.33
CA LEU A 164 11.64 6.29 -6.52
C LEU A 164 11.58 6.83 -5.10
N TYR A 165 10.37 6.98 -4.57
CA TYR A 165 10.16 7.31 -3.16
C TYR A 165 9.47 6.16 -2.43
N ILE A 166 10.05 5.72 -1.32
CA ILE A 166 9.54 4.65 -0.45
C ILE A 166 9.36 5.12 0.99
N ASP A 167 8.47 4.46 1.75
CA ASP A 167 8.35 4.60 3.21
C ASP A 167 9.01 3.40 3.89
N ASP A 168 10.02 3.64 4.73
CA ASP A 168 10.73 2.56 5.43
C ASP A 168 10.03 2.03 6.68
N HIS A 169 8.86 2.58 7.01
CA HIS A 169 8.11 2.29 8.21
C HIS A 169 8.87 2.56 9.52
N GLY A 170 9.90 3.40 9.47
CA GLY A 170 10.73 3.73 10.62
C GLY A 170 11.67 2.62 11.05
N GLU A 171 12.05 1.72 10.15
CA GLU A 171 13.08 0.70 10.40
C GLU A 171 14.35 1.37 10.97
N PHE A 172 14.86 2.40 10.29
CA PHE A 172 16.05 3.13 10.72
C PHE A 172 15.80 4.18 11.81
N ALA A 173 14.54 4.54 12.09
CA ALA A 173 14.20 5.48 13.15
C ALA A 173 14.45 4.92 14.56
N GLY A 174 14.35 3.59 14.74
CA GLY A 174 14.49 2.97 16.07
C GLY A 174 15.91 2.82 16.61
N ALA A 175 16.94 3.22 15.86
CA ALA A 175 18.30 3.37 16.41
C ALA A 175 18.40 4.50 17.48
N CYS A 176 17.29 5.21 17.74
CA CYS A 176 17.17 6.30 18.70
C CYS A 176 16.89 5.87 20.15
N ASN A 177 16.58 4.59 20.43
CA ASN A 177 16.25 4.14 21.79
C ASN A 177 17.40 3.33 22.41
N GLY A 178 18.08 3.91 23.41
CA GLY A 178 18.97 3.13 24.28
C GLY A 178 19.94 3.95 25.14
N THR A 179 20.52 5.03 24.62
CA THR A 179 21.39 5.87 25.45
C THR A 179 20.62 7.07 26.00
N ASN A 180 20.60 7.23 27.33
CA ASN A 180 20.27 8.48 28.02
C ASN A 180 21.19 9.66 27.63
N SER A 181 21.95 9.53 26.53
CA SER A 181 22.62 10.65 25.92
C SER A 181 21.60 11.35 25.04
N THR A 182 21.29 12.59 25.38
CA THR A 182 20.62 13.57 24.52
C THR A 182 21.38 13.85 23.21
N THR A 183 22.37 13.03 22.86
CA THR A 183 23.26 13.13 21.69
C THR A 183 23.06 12.02 20.65
N SER A 184 22.35 10.91 20.93
CA SER A 184 22.17 9.83 19.95
C SER A 184 20.98 10.00 18.99
N CYS A 185 19.93 10.75 19.37
CA CYS A 185 18.79 11.05 18.49
C CYS A 185 19.03 12.25 17.55
N PHE A 186 20.21 12.89 17.58
CA PHE A 186 20.45 14.17 16.91
C PHE A 186 20.68 14.08 15.39
N TRP A 187 20.79 12.89 14.80
CA TRP A 187 21.48 12.74 13.50
C TRP A 187 20.68 12.19 12.34
N MET A 188 19.36 11.99 12.47
CA MET A 188 18.53 11.75 11.29
C MET A 188 17.50 12.86 11.15
N LYS A 189 17.97 14.06 10.81
CA LYS A 189 17.11 14.98 10.06
C LYS A 189 16.73 14.24 8.79
N ASN A 190 15.47 13.86 8.65
CA ASN A 190 14.91 13.52 7.35
C ASN A 190 15.04 14.80 6.50
N THR A 191 16.08 14.89 5.68
CA THR A 191 16.28 16.04 4.78
C THR A 191 15.27 16.05 3.64
N ASP A 192 14.59 14.92 3.41
CA ASP A 192 13.67 14.65 2.31
C ASP A 192 12.25 14.47 2.83
N ILE A 193 11.80 15.32 3.76
CA ILE A 193 10.40 15.34 4.16
C ILE A 193 9.56 15.80 2.96
N PRO A 194 8.56 15.02 2.50
CA PRO A 194 7.76 15.36 1.33
C PRO A 194 7.04 16.70 1.48
N TYR A 195 6.74 17.31 0.34
CA TYR A 195 5.96 18.53 0.26
C TYR A 195 4.63 18.40 1.04
N GLY A 196 4.44 19.23 2.07
CA GLY A 196 3.23 19.25 2.90
C GLY A 196 3.38 18.74 4.34
N SER A 197 4.58 18.36 4.79
CA SER A 197 4.84 18.07 6.21
C SER A 197 5.12 19.36 7.00
N GLU A 198 4.31 19.67 8.01
CA GLU A 198 4.46 20.92 8.78
C GLU A 198 5.36 20.81 10.03
N ASN A 199 5.81 19.59 10.40
CA ASN A 199 6.57 19.37 11.64
C ASN A 199 7.98 18.81 11.40
N THR A 200 9.00 19.62 11.70
CA THR A 200 10.44 19.25 11.67
C THR A 200 10.94 18.70 13.01
N VAL A 201 10.03 18.37 13.93
CA VAL A 201 10.37 17.97 15.31
C VAL A 201 9.65 16.66 15.61
N GLY A 202 10.31 15.54 15.31
CA GLY A 202 9.80 14.20 15.58
C GLY A 202 10.52 13.13 14.77
N CYS A 203 10.57 11.92 15.30
CA CYS A 203 10.92 10.73 14.53
C CYS A 203 9.74 10.45 13.59
N THR A 204 9.73 11.06 12.40
CA THR A 204 8.82 10.67 11.31
C THR A 204 9.37 9.40 10.65
N PRO A 205 8.53 8.48 10.16
CA PRO A 205 9.04 7.43 9.27
C PRO A 205 9.74 8.10 8.10
N PHE A 206 10.84 7.51 7.66
CA PHE A 206 11.69 8.15 6.68
C PHE A 206 11.16 7.84 5.29
N PHE A 207 10.98 8.92 4.52
CA PHE A 207 10.84 8.81 3.09
C PHE A 207 12.23 8.82 2.49
N TYR A 208 12.51 7.85 1.65
CA TYR A 208 13.78 7.79 0.94
C TYR A 208 13.52 7.95 -0.54
N GLY A 209 14.13 8.99 -1.11
CA GLY A 209 14.19 9.23 -2.55
C GLY A 209 15.48 8.65 -3.11
N HIS A 210 15.38 7.68 -4.01
CA HIS A 210 16.52 7.11 -4.72
C HIS A 210 16.32 7.26 -6.22
N SER A 211 17.35 7.71 -6.94
CA SER A 211 17.29 7.58 -8.39
C SER A 211 17.32 6.11 -8.78
N PHE A 212 16.66 5.81 -9.88
CA PHE A 212 16.64 4.51 -10.51
C PHE A 212 18.07 3.96 -10.69
N ALA A 213 19.03 4.78 -11.13
CA ALA A 213 20.42 4.32 -11.23
C ALA A 213 21.14 4.05 -9.90
N ASN A 214 20.73 4.68 -8.79
CA ASN A 214 21.46 4.64 -7.52
C ASN A 214 20.92 3.59 -6.52
N LEU A 215 19.81 2.93 -6.82
CA LEU A 215 19.17 1.97 -5.92
C LEU A 215 19.76 0.53 -6.04
N THR A 216 20.94 0.39 -6.65
CA THR A 216 21.59 -0.90 -6.94
C THR A 216 22.69 -1.28 -5.94
N LEU A 217 22.98 -2.57 -5.79
CA LEU A 217 24.09 -3.14 -5.02
C LEU A 217 25.47 -2.54 -5.42
N ASN A 218 26.06 -1.76 -4.51
CA ASN A 218 27.49 -1.43 -4.35
C ASN A 218 27.72 -0.33 -3.29
N ALA A 219 26.70 0.07 -2.53
CA ALA A 219 26.89 0.97 -1.41
C ALA A 219 27.61 0.21 -0.28
N THR A 220 28.87 0.57 -0.02
CA THR A 220 29.61 0.12 1.17
C THR A 220 29.07 0.72 2.48
N ASP A 221 28.01 1.51 2.42
CA ASP A 221 27.31 2.08 3.57
C ASP A 221 26.13 1.19 3.96
N TYR A 222 26.20 0.64 5.18
CA TYR A 222 25.20 -0.20 5.89
C TYR A 222 23.82 0.48 6.14
N ARG A 223 23.43 1.47 5.34
CA ARG A 223 22.25 2.33 5.57
C ARG A 223 21.49 2.75 4.31
N GLN A 224 21.75 2.08 3.19
CA GLN A 224 21.06 2.35 1.93
C GLN A 224 20.17 1.16 1.61
N PHE A 225 18.89 1.42 1.34
CA PHE A 225 18.02 0.41 0.74
C PHE A 225 18.56 0.02 -0.61
N GLN A 226 18.48 -1.27 -0.92
CA GLN A 226 19.00 -1.82 -2.15
C GLN A 226 17.94 -2.68 -2.83
N ILE A 227 17.94 -2.60 -4.15
CA ILE A 227 17.27 -3.57 -5.00
C ILE A 227 18.36 -4.37 -5.70
N PHE A 228 18.22 -5.68 -5.69
CA PHE A 228 19.21 -6.59 -6.20
C PHE A 228 19.41 -6.37 -7.72
N ILE A 229 20.67 -6.32 -8.18
CA ILE A 229 20.98 -6.55 -9.60
C ILE A 229 21.06 -8.07 -9.77
N PRO A 230 20.09 -8.70 -10.46
CA PRO A 230 20.07 -10.15 -10.61
C PRO A 230 21.39 -10.68 -11.20
N ASN A 231 21.95 -11.76 -10.68
CA ASN A 231 23.20 -12.31 -11.21
C ASN A 231 22.96 -13.17 -12.48
N GLU A 232 23.98 -13.37 -13.31
CA GLU A 232 23.94 -14.41 -14.33
C GLU A 232 23.94 -15.79 -13.64
N GLY A 233 22.82 -16.52 -13.71
CA GLY A 233 22.61 -17.77 -12.97
C GLY A 233 21.69 -17.62 -11.76
N LEU A 234 20.49 -17.06 -11.98
CA LEU A 234 19.49 -16.73 -10.96
C LEU A 234 19.17 -17.90 -10.01
N THR A 235 19.46 -17.71 -8.73
CA THR A 235 18.90 -18.50 -7.64
C THR A 235 17.63 -17.79 -7.12
N SER A 236 16.82 -18.46 -6.29
CA SER A 236 15.68 -17.81 -5.61
C SER A 236 16.11 -16.62 -4.75
N GLU A 237 17.35 -16.63 -4.25
CA GLU A 237 17.95 -15.59 -3.40
C GLU A 237 18.40 -14.35 -4.18
N ASN A 238 18.48 -14.42 -5.51
CA ASN A 238 19.05 -13.38 -6.38
C ASN A 238 17.99 -12.73 -7.29
N LYS A 239 16.76 -12.58 -6.79
CA LYS A 239 15.61 -12.09 -7.55
C LYS A 239 14.99 -10.87 -6.90
N ASN A 240 14.35 -10.04 -7.71
CA ASN A 240 13.54 -8.93 -7.20
C ASN A 240 12.10 -9.36 -7.00
N PHE A 241 11.50 -8.89 -5.91
CA PHE A 241 10.14 -9.21 -5.52
C PHE A 241 9.31 -7.94 -5.40
N ALA A 242 8.12 -7.98 -5.97
CA ALA A 242 7.15 -6.92 -5.81
C ALA A 242 5.73 -7.44 -5.97
N PHE A 243 4.78 -6.69 -5.42
CA PHE A 243 3.36 -6.93 -5.56
C PHE A 243 2.66 -5.60 -5.82
N SER A 244 1.79 -5.55 -6.82
CA SER A 244 0.95 -4.38 -7.07
C SER A 244 -0.50 -4.67 -6.66
N ILE A 245 -1.15 -3.71 -6.02
CA ILE A 245 -2.57 -3.73 -5.68
C ILE A 245 -3.27 -2.72 -6.58
N SER A 246 -4.14 -3.23 -7.45
CA SER A 246 -4.85 -2.42 -8.45
C SER A 246 -6.19 -1.87 -7.94
N GLY A 247 -6.73 -2.46 -6.87
CA GLY A 247 -8.02 -2.06 -6.35
C GLY A 247 -8.68 -3.07 -5.44
N VAL A 248 -9.99 -2.95 -5.31
CA VAL A 248 -10.84 -3.94 -4.69
C VAL A 248 -11.15 -5.05 -5.69
N ILE A 249 -11.38 -6.29 -5.23
CA ILE A 249 -11.89 -7.35 -6.09
C ILE A 249 -13.32 -6.98 -6.51
N ASP A 250 -13.46 -6.58 -7.77
CA ASP A 250 -14.72 -6.14 -8.37
C ASP A 250 -14.75 -6.52 -9.86
N PRO A 251 -15.08 -7.78 -10.19
CA PRO A 251 -15.03 -8.29 -11.57
C PRO A 251 -16.01 -7.59 -12.51
N TYR A 252 -17.00 -6.86 -11.97
CA TYR A 252 -18.00 -6.13 -12.76
C TYR A 252 -17.81 -4.61 -12.75
N ASN A 253 -16.78 -4.11 -12.05
CA ASN A 253 -16.45 -2.70 -11.93
C ASN A 253 -17.68 -1.84 -11.50
N VAL A 254 -18.41 -2.32 -10.48
CA VAL A 254 -19.62 -1.68 -9.92
C VAL A 254 -19.35 -0.85 -8.67
N THR A 255 -18.17 -0.99 -8.09
CA THR A 255 -17.77 -0.30 -6.86
C THR A 255 -17.26 1.11 -7.15
N PHE A 256 -17.61 2.04 -6.27
CA PHE A 256 -17.06 3.39 -6.25
C PHE A 256 -15.81 3.43 -5.36
N PRO A 257 -14.79 4.24 -5.70
CA PRO A 257 -13.61 4.36 -4.87
C PRO A 257 -13.96 4.85 -3.46
N VAL A 258 -13.55 4.10 -2.45
CA VAL A 258 -13.64 4.45 -1.04
C VAL A 258 -12.22 4.56 -0.48
N LYS A 259 -11.95 5.61 0.28
CA LYS A 259 -10.68 5.85 0.99
C LYS A 259 -10.94 5.98 2.48
N LEU A 260 -10.08 5.37 3.28
CA LEU A 260 -10.03 5.56 4.74
C LEU A 260 -8.81 6.39 5.12
N GLN A 261 -8.99 7.27 6.10
CA GLN A 261 -7.91 8.01 6.76
C GLN A 261 -8.16 8.00 8.26
N ILE A 262 -7.11 7.88 9.07
CA ILE A 262 -7.24 8.09 10.51
C ILE A 262 -7.32 9.60 10.74
N ALA A 263 -8.44 10.07 11.26
CA ALA A 263 -8.66 11.47 11.59
C ALA A 263 -8.10 11.72 12.98
N ASP A 264 -6.84 12.16 13.05
CA ASP A 264 -6.06 12.59 14.23
C ASP A 264 -6.60 12.08 15.59
N ASN A 265 -5.90 11.10 16.17
CA ASN A 265 -6.31 10.46 17.41
C ASN A 265 -6.14 11.33 18.67
N GLY A 266 -5.79 12.62 18.53
CA GLY A 266 -5.68 13.55 19.65
C GLY A 266 -4.65 13.12 20.70
N SER A 267 -3.64 12.34 20.31
CA SER A 267 -2.60 11.83 21.21
C SER A 267 -1.62 12.96 21.53
N PRO A 268 -1.64 13.53 22.75
CA PRO A 268 -0.96 14.80 23.03
C PRO A 268 0.51 14.63 23.45
N TYR A 269 1.04 13.40 23.53
CA TYR A 269 2.31 13.13 24.22
C TYR A 269 3.35 12.33 23.45
N HIS A 270 3.07 11.93 22.21
CA HIS A 270 4.12 11.34 21.36
C HIS A 270 4.58 12.37 20.32
N PRO A 271 5.90 12.53 20.08
CA PRO A 271 6.46 13.46 19.09
C PRO A 271 6.10 13.11 17.63
N ILE A 272 5.19 12.17 17.43
CA ILE A 272 4.67 11.65 16.16
C ILE A 272 3.17 12.00 16.05
N ALA A 273 2.70 13.02 16.79
CA ALA A 273 1.33 13.53 16.69
C ALA A 273 1.04 13.99 15.24
N GLY A 274 -0.07 13.52 14.67
CA GLY A 274 -0.52 13.89 13.31
C GLY A 274 -0.36 12.80 12.23
N TYR A 275 0.22 11.64 12.54
CA TYR A 275 0.35 10.53 11.60
C TYR A 275 -0.71 9.44 11.86
N ASN A 276 -1.17 8.80 10.78
CA ASN A 276 -2.06 7.64 10.88
C ASN A 276 -1.20 6.49 11.43
N TYR A 277 -1.27 6.13 12.71
CA TYR A 277 -0.57 4.95 13.22
C TYR A 277 -1.31 4.32 14.39
N GLU A 278 -1.03 3.04 14.63
CA GLU A 278 -1.50 2.32 15.81
C GLU A 278 -0.65 2.74 17.01
N SER A 279 -1.20 3.59 17.87
CA SER A 279 -0.60 3.93 19.16
C SER A 279 -1.12 2.95 20.22
N PRO A 280 -0.29 2.48 21.18
CA PRO A 280 1.13 2.78 21.37
C PRO A 280 2.08 2.00 20.46
N MET A 281 3.25 2.60 20.22
CA MET A 281 4.46 1.91 19.74
C MET A 281 4.71 0.69 20.66
N ILE A 282 4.76 -0.53 20.11
CA ILE A 282 5.23 -1.69 20.87
C ILE A 282 6.75 -1.52 21.04
N ALA A 283 7.14 -0.92 22.16
CA ALA A 283 8.23 -1.34 23.03
C ALA A 283 8.60 -0.15 23.94
N GLU A 284 8.01 -0.10 25.14
CA GLU A 284 8.92 0.02 26.28
C GLU A 284 9.50 -1.38 26.46
N ALA A 285 10.65 -1.62 25.84
CA ALA A 285 11.46 -2.75 26.24
C ALA A 285 11.78 -2.52 27.73
N ALA A 286 11.47 -3.47 28.61
CA ALA A 286 11.83 -3.33 30.03
C ALA A 286 13.35 -3.17 30.20
N ASN A 287 14.11 -3.58 29.18
CA ASN A 287 15.55 -3.50 28.96
C ASN A 287 15.82 -3.81 27.48
N GLU A 288 16.95 -3.38 26.91
CA GLU A 288 17.33 -3.52 25.47
C GLU A 288 17.27 -4.95 24.91
N THR A 289 17.11 -5.96 25.77
CA THR A 289 17.05 -7.39 25.43
C THR A 289 15.65 -8.01 25.59
N ASP A 290 14.68 -7.30 26.13
CA ASP A 290 13.33 -7.82 26.45
C ASP A 290 12.26 -7.11 25.62
N ILE A 291 12.25 -7.42 24.32
CA ILE A 291 11.16 -7.03 23.41
C ILE A 291 9.98 -7.97 23.72
N ARG A 292 9.18 -7.64 24.75
CA ARG A 292 7.99 -8.44 25.05
C ARG A 292 6.89 -8.16 24.04
N ASN A 293 6.37 -9.24 23.48
CA ASN A 293 5.41 -9.26 22.39
C ASN A 293 3.98 -9.04 22.87
N ILE A 294 3.78 -7.95 23.60
CA ILE A 294 2.47 -7.61 24.13
C ILE A 294 1.77 -6.77 23.08
N LEU A 295 0.75 -7.35 22.45
CA LEU A 295 -0.17 -6.58 21.62
C LEU A 295 -0.67 -5.41 22.46
N PRO A 296 -0.64 -4.17 21.94
CA PRO A 296 -1.18 -3.04 22.67
C PRO A 296 -2.64 -3.31 23.03
N ALA A 297 -3.07 -2.79 24.18
CA ALA A 297 -4.49 -2.76 24.47
C ALA A 297 -5.21 -2.04 23.31
N PRO A 298 -6.33 -2.60 22.81
CA PRO A 298 -7.09 -1.96 21.76
C PRO A 298 -7.40 -0.50 22.11
N THR A 299 -7.12 0.41 21.19
CA THR A 299 -7.42 1.83 21.35
C THR A 299 -8.48 2.27 20.38
N LYS A 300 -9.26 3.28 20.74
CA LYS A 300 -10.29 3.82 19.87
C LYS A 300 -9.64 4.71 18.79
N LEU A 301 -9.89 4.39 17.53
CA LEU A 301 -9.46 5.14 16.37
C LEU A 301 -10.66 5.85 15.75
N LYS A 302 -10.42 7.07 15.24
CA LYS A 302 -11.41 7.80 14.45
C LYS A 302 -10.99 7.78 12.99
N PHE A 303 -11.91 7.37 12.13
CA PHE A 303 -11.73 7.28 10.69
C PHE A 303 -12.56 8.34 9.97
N LEU A 304 -11.95 8.97 8.96
CA LEU A 304 -12.63 9.69 7.90
C LEU A 304 -12.72 8.79 6.67
N ILE A 305 -13.95 8.47 6.27
CA ILE A 305 -14.27 7.70 5.08
C ILE A 305 -14.67 8.69 4.00
N THR A 306 -14.05 8.57 2.82
CA THR A 306 -14.37 9.38 1.64
C THR A 306 -14.76 8.46 0.50
N VAL A 307 -15.95 8.67 -0.06
CA VAL A 307 -16.40 8.03 -1.31
C VAL A 307 -16.33 9.07 -2.42
N THR A 308 -15.77 8.70 -3.58
CA THR A 308 -15.58 9.63 -4.72
C THR A 308 -16.19 9.09 -6.01
N GLY A 309 -16.29 9.93 -7.03
CA GLY A 309 -16.84 9.57 -8.34
C GLY A 309 -18.36 9.43 -8.36
N LEU A 310 -19.06 10.03 -7.39
CA LEU A 310 -20.51 9.96 -7.27
C LEU A 310 -21.18 10.90 -8.28
N THR A 311 -22.42 10.58 -8.66
CA THR A 311 -23.28 11.44 -9.49
C THR A 311 -24.32 12.08 -8.59
N PRO A 312 -24.38 13.43 -8.49
CA PRO A 312 -25.40 14.12 -7.73
C PRO A 312 -26.83 13.69 -8.11
N GLY A 313 -27.68 13.48 -7.11
CA GLY A 313 -29.07 13.03 -7.28
C GLY A 313 -29.26 11.51 -7.30
N ASN A 314 -28.20 10.73 -7.55
CA ASN A 314 -28.28 9.28 -7.50
C ASN A 314 -28.15 8.76 -6.06
N SER A 315 -28.73 7.59 -5.80
CA SER A 315 -28.65 6.90 -4.51
C SER A 315 -27.62 5.78 -4.52
N TYR A 316 -26.94 5.63 -3.38
CA TYR A 316 -25.83 4.72 -3.17
C TYR A 316 -25.99 3.98 -1.85
N ASN A 317 -25.44 2.76 -1.80
CA ASN A 317 -25.29 1.98 -0.58
C ASN A 317 -23.80 1.91 -0.22
N LEU A 318 -23.47 2.36 0.99
CA LEU A 318 -22.15 2.20 1.60
C LEU A 318 -22.23 1.05 2.62
N PHE A 319 -21.60 -0.06 2.29
CA PHE A 319 -21.51 -1.26 3.11
C PHE A 319 -20.30 -1.15 4.02
N ARG A 320 -20.48 -1.46 5.31
CA ARG A 320 -19.39 -1.66 6.27
C ARG A 320 -19.37 -3.13 6.68
N PHE A 321 -18.26 -3.78 6.44
CA PHE A 321 -17.92 -5.10 6.98
C PHE A 321 -16.96 -4.87 8.14
N GLU A 322 -17.35 -5.28 9.33
CA GLU A 322 -16.58 -5.05 10.54
C GLU A 322 -16.45 -6.34 11.34
N TYR A 323 -15.21 -6.67 11.67
CA TYR A 323 -14.83 -7.88 12.39
C TYR A 323 -14.04 -7.47 13.64
N THR A 324 -14.51 -7.90 14.80
CA THR A 324 -13.91 -7.57 16.09
C THR A 324 -12.85 -8.60 16.45
N GLY A 325 -11.68 -8.13 16.91
CA GLY A 325 -10.56 -8.97 17.26
C GLY A 325 -9.83 -9.56 16.05
N ARG A 326 -9.12 -10.66 16.28
CA ARG A 326 -8.18 -11.27 15.31
C ARG A 326 -8.92 -12.19 14.33
N PRO A 327 -9.05 -11.82 13.03
CA PRO A 327 -9.67 -12.69 12.05
C PRO A 327 -8.74 -13.85 11.72
N LEU A 328 -9.30 -15.06 11.59
CA LEU A 328 -8.60 -16.22 11.04
C LEU A 328 -8.73 -16.26 9.52
N LEU A 329 -7.89 -17.09 8.90
CA LEU A 329 -7.90 -17.36 7.45
C LEU A 329 -9.33 -17.58 6.92
N GLY A 330 -9.72 -16.78 5.92
CA GLY A 330 -11.01 -16.92 5.24
C GLY A 330 -12.25 -16.54 6.06
N GLN A 331 -12.10 -15.95 7.26
CA GLN A 331 -13.25 -15.50 8.06
C GLN A 331 -13.88 -14.19 7.55
N LEU A 332 -13.18 -13.47 6.70
CA LEU A 332 -13.69 -12.24 6.10
C LEU A 332 -14.68 -12.57 4.98
N ASP A 333 -15.97 -12.59 5.29
CA ASP A 333 -17.06 -12.82 4.31
C ASP A 333 -17.44 -11.54 3.54
N ILE A 334 -16.47 -10.99 2.80
CA ILE A 334 -16.68 -9.78 1.98
C ILE A 334 -17.11 -10.22 0.58
N PRO A 335 -18.30 -9.82 0.10
CA PRO A 335 -18.72 -10.09 -1.27
C PRO A 335 -17.77 -9.45 -2.28
N SER A 336 -17.51 -10.13 -3.39
CA SER A 336 -16.79 -9.56 -4.54
C SER A 336 -17.74 -8.98 -5.60
N PHE A 337 -19.04 -9.25 -5.50
CA PHE A 337 -20.07 -8.76 -6.43
C PHE A 337 -21.47 -8.87 -5.81
N ASN A 338 -22.49 -8.33 -6.50
CA ASN A 338 -23.90 -8.33 -6.05
C ASN A 338 -24.05 -7.82 -4.61
N PHE A 339 -23.39 -6.72 -4.27
CA PHE A 339 -23.34 -6.17 -2.92
C PHE A 339 -24.74 -5.92 -2.34
N ASN A 340 -25.68 -5.41 -3.15
CA ASN A 340 -27.05 -5.16 -2.71
C ASN A 340 -27.82 -6.45 -2.36
N ALA A 341 -27.61 -7.53 -3.12
CA ALA A 341 -28.20 -8.84 -2.82
C ALA A 341 -27.55 -9.50 -1.59
N ASN A 342 -26.29 -9.17 -1.30
CA ASN A 342 -25.52 -9.69 -0.16
C ASN A 342 -25.50 -8.72 1.03
N LYS A 343 -26.44 -7.77 1.11
CA LYS A 343 -26.45 -6.73 2.15
C LYS A 343 -26.43 -7.28 3.57
N ASP A 344 -26.99 -8.46 3.79
CA ASP A 344 -27.10 -9.09 5.11
C ASP A 344 -25.75 -9.61 5.63
N LYS A 345 -24.71 -9.66 4.78
CA LYS A 345 -23.33 -9.95 5.19
C LYS A 345 -22.59 -8.74 5.76
N ALA A 346 -23.07 -7.53 5.47
CA ALA A 346 -22.46 -6.32 6.00
C ALA A 346 -22.94 -6.06 7.43
N SER A 347 -22.02 -5.69 8.31
CA SER A 347 -22.33 -5.26 9.68
C SER A 347 -23.21 -4.01 9.69
N GLN A 348 -23.11 -3.16 8.66
CA GLN A 348 -24.01 -2.02 8.43
C GLN A 348 -24.12 -1.68 6.94
N VAL A 349 -25.30 -1.20 6.53
CA VAL A 349 -25.51 -0.55 5.23
C VAL A 349 -26.08 0.85 5.45
N LEU A 350 -25.39 1.85 4.90
CA LEU A 350 -25.86 3.23 4.86
C LEU A 350 -26.30 3.58 3.44
N THR A 351 -27.61 3.81 3.26
CA THR A 351 -28.15 4.34 2.00
C THR A 351 -28.14 5.87 2.04
N PHE A 352 -27.60 6.51 0.99
CA PHE A 352 -27.58 7.97 0.87
C PHE A 352 -27.77 8.41 -0.57
N THR A 353 -28.35 9.61 -0.75
CA THR A 353 -28.41 10.29 -2.05
C THR A 353 -27.24 11.27 -2.14
N ALA A 354 -26.42 11.13 -3.17
CA ALA A 354 -25.26 11.98 -3.36
C ALA A 354 -25.70 13.42 -3.67
N LYS A 355 -25.19 14.38 -2.90
CA LYS A 355 -25.38 15.81 -3.18
C LYS A 355 -24.29 16.37 -4.09
N ASN A 356 -23.09 15.79 -3.98
CA ASN A 356 -21.87 16.16 -4.70
C ASN A 356 -21.24 14.91 -5.32
N GLN A 357 -20.07 15.07 -5.96
CA GLN A 357 -19.27 13.94 -6.44
C GLN A 357 -18.55 13.17 -5.33
N GLU A 358 -18.61 13.68 -4.10
CA GLU A 358 -17.98 13.10 -2.91
C GLU A 358 -18.98 12.97 -1.75
N PHE A 359 -18.75 11.95 -0.93
CA PHE A 359 -19.46 11.71 0.32
C PHE A 359 -18.47 11.42 1.44
N PHE A 360 -18.70 12.04 2.60
CA PHE A 360 -17.83 11.92 3.77
C PHE A 360 -18.60 11.31 4.94
N LEU A 361 -17.96 10.41 5.67
CA LEU A 361 -18.48 9.80 6.89
C LEU A 361 -17.36 9.72 7.94
N SER A 362 -17.66 10.15 9.16
CA SER A 362 -16.79 9.88 10.30
C SER A 362 -17.26 8.59 10.99
N TYR A 363 -16.32 7.73 11.36
CA TYR A 363 -16.62 6.49 12.06
C TYR A 363 -15.55 6.20 13.11
N GLU A 364 -15.92 5.54 14.20
CA GLU A 364 -14.98 5.17 15.26
C GLU A 364 -15.04 3.67 15.48
N ALA A 365 -13.87 3.06 15.64
CA ALA A 365 -13.71 1.64 15.93
C ALA A 365 -12.41 1.41 16.71
N MET A 366 -12.26 0.21 17.28
CA MET A 366 -11.05 -0.12 18.00
C MET A 366 -9.92 -0.49 17.02
N SER A 367 -8.67 -0.28 17.42
CA SER A 367 -7.50 -0.54 16.60
C SER A 367 -7.38 -2.01 16.21
N ASP A 368 -7.86 -2.93 17.04
CA ASP A 368 -7.89 -4.36 16.78
C ASP A 368 -9.09 -4.82 15.93
N HIS A 369 -9.93 -3.90 15.43
CA HIS A 369 -10.97 -4.22 14.47
C HIS A 369 -10.41 -4.28 13.04
N THR A 370 -11.00 -5.15 12.22
CA THR A 370 -10.86 -5.10 10.75
C THR A 370 -12.13 -4.49 10.17
N ILE A 371 -12.01 -3.40 9.41
CA ILE A 371 -13.13 -2.62 8.89
C ILE A 371 -12.93 -2.46 7.39
N ILE A 372 -13.92 -2.84 6.59
CA ILE A 372 -13.84 -2.76 5.13
C ILE A 372 -15.12 -2.11 4.61
N TYR A 373 -14.95 -1.09 3.77
CA TYR A 373 -16.03 -0.39 3.12
C TYR A 373 -16.10 -0.70 1.63
N ARG A 374 -17.32 -0.86 1.13
CA ARG A 374 -17.62 -0.97 -0.30
C ARG A 374 -18.81 -0.07 -0.60
N CYS A 375 -18.75 0.69 -1.69
CA CYS A 375 -19.85 1.54 -2.11
C CYS A 375 -20.32 1.14 -3.50
N VAL A 376 -21.63 0.92 -3.68
CA VAL A 376 -22.24 0.68 -4.98
C VAL A 376 -23.50 1.54 -5.15
N SER A 377 -23.96 1.72 -6.39
CA SER A 377 -25.27 2.32 -6.63
C SER A 377 -26.39 1.42 -6.09
N VAL A 378 -27.48 2.02 -5.62
CA VAL A 378 -28.72 1.28 -5.30
C VAL A 378 -29.29 0.61 -6.55
N ASP A 379 -29.16 1.28 -7.70
CA ASP A 379 -29.64 0.80 -8.99
C ASP A 379 -28.47 0.20 -9.80
N GLU A 380 -28.13 -1.07 -9.53
CA GLU A 380 -26.99 -1.77 -10.19
C GLU A 380 -27.07 -1.75 -11.74
N LYS A 381 -28.26 -1.50 -12.31
CA LYS A 381 -28.48 -1.38 -13.76
C LYS A 381 -27.80 -0.16 -14.39
N LEU A 382 -27.52 0.90 -13.63
CA LEU A 382 -26.97 2.15 -14.17
C LEU A 382 -25.49 2.05 -14.59
N ILE A 383 -24.72 1.11 -14.04
CA ILE A 383 -23.25 1.06 -14.24
C ILE A 383 -22.84 0.19 -15.45
N GLN A 384 -23.62 -0.83 -15.81
CA GLN A 384 -23.32 -1.62 -17.02
C GLN A 384 -23.45 -0.82 -18.32
N LEU A 385 -24.18 0.30 -18.31
CA LEU A 385 -24.40 1.13 -19.50
C LEU A 385 -23.28 2.14 -19.74
N THR A 386 -22.62 2.65 -18.69
CA THR A 386 -21.54 3.64 -18.82
C THR A 386 -20.20 2.99 -19.19
N SER A 387 -19.89 1.80 -18.67
CA SER A 387 -18.67 1.07 -19.05
C SER A 387 -18.71 0.56 -20.50
N ASN A 388 -19.89 0.18 -20.99
CA ASN A 388 -20.10 -0.21 -22.38
C ASN A 388 -20.15 0.99 -23.33
N SER A 389 -20.68 2.15 -22.91
CA SER A 389 -20.68 3.34 -23.78
C SER A 389 -19.26 3.89 -23.99
N VAL A 390 -18.38 3.90 -22.99
CA VAL A 390 -16.99 4.35 -23.14
C VAL A 390 -16.17 3.40 -24.03
N LYS A 391 -16.33 2.08 -23.87
CA LYS A 391 -15.69 1.08 -24.76
C LYS A 391 -16.21 1.16 -26.20
N ASN A 392 -17.51 1.39 -26.39
CA ASN A 392 -18.09 1.52 -27.74
C ASN A 392 -17.75 2.86 -28.40
N SER A 393 -17.61 3.95 -27.63
CA SER A 393 -17.18 5.26 -28.15
C SER A 393 -15.75 5.21 -28.69
N PHE A 394 -14.84 4.50 -28.00
CA PHE A 394 -13.47 4.29 -28.49
C PHE A 394 -13.42 3.47 -29.78
N ARG A 395 -14.26 2.42 -29.89
CA ARG A 395 -14.40 1.65 -31.14
C ARG A 395 -14.96 2.49 -32.29
N PHE A 396 -15.90 3.39 -32.02
CA PHE A 396 -16.49 4.27 -33.03
C PHE A 396 -15.49 5.31 -33.57
N ILE A 397 -14.65 5.89 -32.70
CA ILE A 397 -13.61 6.87 -33.07
C ILE A 397 -12.50 6.21 -33.90
N VAL A 398 -12.10 4.97 -33.57
CA VAL A 398 -11.12 4.21 -34.36
C VAL A 398 -11.68 3.83 -35.74
N LEU A 399 -12.95 3.43 -35.82
CA LEU A 399 -13.61 3.14 -37.10
C LEU A 399 -13.75 4.38 -37.99
N MET A 400 -14.09 5.55 -37.44
CA MET A 400 -14.17 6.78 -38.24
C MET A 400 -12.80 7.24 -38.77
N ARG A 401 -11.72 7.06 -38.00
CA ARG A 401 -10.36 7.36 -38.50
C ARG A 401 -9.91 6.42 -39.61
N LEU A 402 -10.25 5.13 -39.55
CA LEU A 402 -10.00 4.17 -40.62
C LEU A 402 -10.80 4.49 -41.89
N PHE A 403 -12.07 4.91 -41.76
CA PHE A 403 -12.89 5.33 -42.90
C PHE A 403 -12.37 6.61 -43.58
N THR A 404 -11.79 7.53 -42.82
CA THR A 404 -11.24 8.78 -43.38
C THR A 404 -9.95 8.52 -44.18
N ILE A 405 -9.16 7.51 -43.79
CA ILE A 405 -7.94 7.12 -44.52
C ILE A 405 -8.29 6.34 -45.80
N LEU A 406 -9.36 5.53 -45.80
CA LEU A 406 -9.77 4.77 -46.98
C LEU A 406 -10.39 5.62 -48.10
N PHE A 407 -10.84 6.86 -47.81
CA PHE A 407 -11.34 7.80 -48.80
C PHE A 407 -10.29 8.81 -49.30
N ALA A 408 -9.07 8.74 -48.75
CA ALA A 408 -7.93 9.58 -49.13
C ALA A 408 -6.90 8.85 -50.01
N ILE A 409 -7.17 7.59 -50.37
CA ILE A 409 -6.44 6.76 -51.36
C ILE A 409 -7.40 6.49 -52.50
#